data_AF-B1KDH0-F1
#
_entry.id   AF-B1KDH0-F1
#
_cell.length_a   1.000
_cell.length_b   1.000
_cell.length_c   1.000
_cell.angle_alpha   90.00
_cell.angle_beta   90.00
_cell.angle_gamma   90.00
#
_symmetry.space_group_name_H-M   'P 1'
#
loop_
_entity.id
_entity.type
_entity.pdbx_description
1 polymer ?
#
loop_
_entity_poly.entity_id
_entity_poly.type
_entity_poly.pdbx_seq_one_letter_code
_entity_poly.pdbx_strand_id
1 'polypeptide(L)'
;MIIRKLEDRDLAQVSSVCLNSFMKSVAPSLSDVGISTFQKISSVDSFTARLKENIDILVCEENEKIQGIIELKDGRHISMLFVSPEHQKQGVGRSLLLSIMSFTTSDTITVSASLTSVNAYLSFGFVLSGGISEASGLRFQPMKLELNKG
;
A
#
# COMPACT_ATOMS: atom_id res chain seq x y z
N MET A 1 -5.73 -15.41 -9.87
CA MET A 1 -4.94 -14.51 -9.00
C MET A 1 -3.60 -15.14 -8.60
N ILE A 2 -2.48 -14.44 -8.83
CA ILE A 2 -1.11 -14.82 -8.44
C ILE A 2 -0.47 -13.64 -7.70
N ILE A 3 0.26 -13.90 -6.61
CA ILE A 3 1.07 -12.87 -5.93
C ILE A 3 2.55 -13.13 -6.24
N ARG A 4 3.25 -12.11 -6.72
CA ARG A 4 4.66 -12.17 -7.08
C ARG A 4 5.37 -10.85 -6.85
N LYS A 5 6.71 -10.85 -6.91
CA LYS A 5 7.50 -9.62 -6.88
C LYS A 5 7.17 -8.74 -8.08
N LEU A 6 7.23 -7.42 -7.86
CA LEU A 6 7.14 -6.41 -8.91
C LEU A 6 8.29 -6.58 -9.91
N GLU A 7 7.99 -6.46 -11.20
CA GLU A 7 8.97 -6.41 -12.29
C GLU A 7 8.85 -5.09 -13.05
N ASP A 8 9.89 -4.71 -13.80
CA ASP A 8 9.92 -3.46 -14.58
C ASP A 8 8.74 -3.34 -15.56
N ARG A 9 8.28 -4.47 -16.13
CA ARG A 9 7.12 -4.51 -17.05
C ARG A 9 5.81 -4.08 -16.40
N ASP A 10 5.72 -4.14 -15.07
CA ASP A 10 4.49 -3.86 -14.31
C ASP A 10 4.37 -2.38 -13.91
N LEU A 11 5.47 -1.61 -13.98
CA LEU A 11 5.57 -0.27 -13.39
C LEU A 11 4.44 0.68 -13.83
N ALA A 12 4.12 0.66 -15.13
CA ALA A 12 3.04 1.47 -15.68
C ALA A 12 1.65 1.06 -15.13
N GLN A 13 1.40 -0.25 -15.04
CA GLN A 13 0.13 -0.77 -14.50
C GLN A 13 0.00 -0.46 -13.01
N VAL A 14 1.08 -0.63 -12.25
CA VAL A 14 1.13 -0.33 -10.81
C VAL A 14 0.88 1.15 -10.53
N SER A 15 1.55 2.04 -11.28
CA SER A 15 1.32 3.48 -11.17
C SER A 15 -0.16 3.83 -11.40
N SER A 16 -0.76 3.23 -12.44
CA SER A 16 -2.18 3.40 -12.77
C SER A 16 -3.11 2.88 -11.66
N VAL A 17 -2.86 1.68 -11.12
CA VAL A 17 -3.67 1.11 -10.03
C VAL A 17 -3.62 1.98 -8.79
N CYS A 18 -2.43 2.41 -8.36
CA CYS A 18 -2.25 3.30 -7.22
C CYS A 18 -3.01 4.62 -7.43
N LEU A 19 -2.80 5.27 -8.57
CA LEU A 19 -3.42 6.55 -8.86
C LEU A 19 -4.95 6.45 -8.93
N ASN A 20 -5.48 5.48 -9.66
CA ASN A 20 -6.93 5.30 -9.82
C ASN A 20 -7.61 4.98 -8.47
N SER A 21 -7.00 4.10 -7.67
CA SER A 21 -7.54 3.78 -6.34
C SER A 21 -7.48 5.00 -5.42
N PHE A 22 -6.37 5.74 -5.41
CA PHE A 22 -6.21 6.95 -4.60
C PHE A 22 -7.19 8.05 -5.00
N MET A 23 -7.32 8.34 -6.29
CA MET A 23 -8.22 9.39 -6.80
C MET A 23 -9.68 9.13 -6.43
N LYS A 24 -10.08 7.85 -6.40
CA LYS A 24 -11.45 7.47 -6.04
C LYS A 24 -11.72 7.52 -4.53
N SER A 25 -10.74 7.18 -3.69
CA SER A 25 -10.98 6.87 -2.27
C SER A 25 -10.33 7.83 -1.28
N VAL A 26 -9.27 8.53 -1.66
CA VAL A 26 -8.49 9.38 -0.75
C VAL A 26 -8.50 10.82 -1.23
N ALA A 27 -8.29 11.07 -2.53
CA ALA A 27 -8.19 12.41 -3.10
C ALA A 27 -9.35 13.36 -2.73
N PRO A 28 -10.64 12.92 -2.66
CA PRO A 28 -11.74 13.81 -2.27
C PRO A 28 -11.63 14.38 -0.85
N SER A 29 -10.78 13.79 -0.01
CA SER A 29 -10.56 14.22 1.38
C SER A 29 -9.30 15.08 1.58
N LEU A 30 -8.56 15.34 0.49
CA LEU A 30 -7.26 16.01 0.52
C LEU A 30 -7.27 17.33 -0.26
N SER A 31 -6.26 18.14 0.01
CA SER A 31 -5.96 19.34 -0.79
C SER A 31 -5.23 18.98 -2.09
N ASP A 32 -5.16 19.94 -3.01
CA ASP A 32 -4.38 19.80 -4.25
C ASP A 32 -2.89 19.48 -3.98
N VAL A 33 -2.34 19.98 -2.87
CA VAL A 33 -0.97 19.66 -2.43
C VAL A 33 -0.85 18.18 -2.08
N GLY A 34 -1.82 17.61 -1.37
CA GLY A 34 -1.85 16.17 -1.05
C GLY A 34 -1.99 15.31 -2.30
N ILE A 35 -2.86 15.72 -3.24
CA ILE A 35 -3.05 15.03 -4.52
C ILE A 35 -1.75 15.04 -5.33
N SER A 36 -1.13 16.21 -5.51
CA SER A 36 0.13 16.35 -6.26
C SER A 36 1.27 15.56 -5.60
N THR A 37 1.33 15.56 -4.26
CA THR A 37 2.31 14.76 -3.51
C THR A 37 2.15 13.28 -3.81
N PHE A 38 0.92 12.76 -3.74
CA PHE A 38 0.70 11.34 -4.03
C PHE A 38 0.98 10.98 -5.49
N GLN A 39 0.60 11.83 -6.45
CA GLN A 39 0.90 11.62 -7.88
C GLN A 39 2.40 11.42 -8.14
N LYS A 40 3.26 12.20 -7.47
CA LYS A 40 4.72 12.03 -7.54
C LYS A 40 5.13 10.69 -6.94
N ILE A 41 4.65 10.36 -5.74
CA ILE A 41 4.94 9.10 -5.05
C ILE A 41 4.52 7.88 -5.89
N SER A 42 3.37 7.92 -6.56
CA SER A 42 2.87 6.80 -7.36
C SER A 42 3.36 6.80 -8.81
N SER A 43 4.34 7.62 -9.18
CA SER A 43 4.87 7.70 -10.55
C SER A 43 5.75 6.50 -10.90
N VAL A 44 5.83 6.19 -12.20
CA VAL A 44 6.74 5.16 -12.75
C VAL A 44 8.18 5.42 -12.32
N ASP A 45 8.65 6.67 -12.38
CA ASP A 45 10.00 7.04 -11.97
C ASP A 45 10.26 6.76 -10.49
N SER A 46 9.28 7.04 -9.63
CA SER A 46 9.40 6.75 -8.20
C SER A 46 9.43 5.25 -7.90
N PHE A 47 8.61 4.44 -8.58
CA PHE A 47 8.70 2.99 -8.45
C PHE A 47 10.02 2.43 -9.00
N THR A 48 10.50 2.97 -10.12
CA THR A 48 11.80 2.61 -10.72
C THR A 48 12.95 2.90 -9.75
N ALA A 49 12.89 4.03 -9.03
CA ALA A 49 13.88 4.36 -8.00
C ALA A 49 13.81 3.37 -6.82
N ARG A 50 12.62 3.04 -6.34
CA ARG A 50 12.44 2.10 -5.21
C ARG A 50 12.86 0.67 -5.51
N LEU A 51 12.75 0.21 -6.74
CA LEU A 51 13.27 -1.11 -7.15
C LEU A 51 14.80 -1.23 -6.96
N LYS A 52 15.52 -0.11 -6.82
CA LYS A 52 16.96 -0.08 -6.53
C LYS A 52 17.26 0.02 -5.04
N GLU A 53 16.24 0.21 -4.20
CA GLU A 53 16.36 0.31 -2.75
C GLU A 53 16.08 -1.06 -2.10
N ASN A 54 16.35 -1.17 -0.79
CA ASN A 54 16.00 -2.35 -0.01
C ASN A 54 14.52 -2.33 0.39
N ILE A 55 13.64 -2.37 -0.61
CA ILE A 55 12.19 -2.33 -0.47
C ILE A 55 11.58 -3.56 -1.12
N ASP A 56 10.71 -4.27 -0.41
CA ASP A 56 9.97 -5.38 -0.98
C ASP A 56 8.64 -4.89 -1.55
N ILE A 57 8.44 -5.13 -2.85
CA ILE A 57 7.20 -4.79 -3.54
C ILE A 57 6.60 -6.06 -4.14
N LEU A 58 5.37 -6.37 -3.73
CA LEU A 58 4.58 -7.46 -4.30
C LEU A 58 3.39 -6.91 -5.07
N VAL A 59 3.06 -7.58 -6.16
CA VAL A 59 1.88 -7.32 -6.96
C VAL A 59 0.96 -8.52 -6.96
N CYS A 60 -0.34 -8.24 -7.06
CA CYS A 60 -1.37 -9.23 -7.32
C CYS A 60 -1.73 -9.16 -8.80
N GLU A 61 -1.46 -10.23 -9.54
CA GLU A 61 -1.76 -10.34 -10.97
C GLU A 61 -2.94 -11.28 -11.22
N GLU A 62 -3.81 -10.89 -12.14
CA GLU A 62 -4.87 -11.73 -12.66
C GLU A 62 -5.14 -11.39 -14.13
N ASN A 63 -5.13 -12.40 -15.01
CA ASN A 63 -5.32 -12.25 -16.45
C ASN A 63 -4.40 -11.19 -17.06
N GLU A 64 -3.10 -11.26 -16.74
CA GLU A 64 -2.04 -10.33 -17.19
C GLU A 64 -2.22 -8.87 -16.73
N LYS A 65 -3.15 -8.63 -15.80
CA LYS A 65 -3.43 -7.32 -15.23
C LYS A 65 -3.05 -7.26 -13.76
N ILE A 66 -2.40 -6.17 -13.38
CA ILE A 66 -2.13 -5.86 -11.97
C ILE A 66 -3.42 -5.41 -11.31
N GLN A 67 -3.86 -6.15 -10.28
CA GLN A 67 -5.07 -5.85 -9.51
C GLN A 67 -4.76 -5.22 -8.15
N GLY A 68 -3.51 -5.27 -7.70
CA GLY A 68 -3.11 -4.62 -6.47
C GLY A 68 -1.61 -4.68 -6.25
N ILE A 69 -1.17 -3.88 -5.29
CA ILE A 69 0.23 -3.73 -4.90
C ILE A 69 0.31 -3.56 -3.39
N ILE A 70 1.39 -4.10 -2.81
CA ILE A 70 1.85 -3.78 -1.46
C ILE A 70 3.35 -3.49 -1.48
N GLU A 71 3.76 -2.48 -0.73
CA GLU A 71 5.15 -2.07 -0.54
C GLU A 71 5.50 -2.15 0.95
N LEU A 72 6.56 -2.89 1.27
CA LEU A 72 7.15 -3.00 2.60
C LEU A 72 8.52 -2.37 2.61
N LYS A 73 8.66 -1.28 3.37
CA LYS A 73 9.91 -0.58 3.60
C LYS A 73 10.58 -1.05 4.88
N ASP A 74 11.90 -1.22 4.83
CA ASP A 74 12.76 -1.60 5.95
C ASP A 74 12.28 -2.86 6.70
N GLY A 75 11.60 -3.78 6.00
CA GLY A 75 11.06 -5.03 6.55
C GLY A 75 9.97 -4.86 7.62
N ARG A 76 9.41 -3.65 7.81
CA ARG A 76 8.46 -3.39 8.92
C ARG A 76 7.39 -2.33 8.66
N HIS A 77 7.52 -1.51 7.63
CA HIS A 77 6.58 -0.41 7.38
C HIS A 77 5.87 -0.59 6.05
N ILE A 78 4.55 -0.78 6.07
CA ILE A 78 3.75 -0.78 4.85
C ILE A 78 3.60 0.68 4.40
N SER A 79 4.36 1.06 3.37
CA SER A 79 4.31 2.40 2.79
C SER A 79 3.21 2.53 1.74
N MET A 80 2.82 1.43 1.08
CA MET A 80 1.69 1.40 0.15
C MET A 80 0.94 0.09 0.19
N LEU A 81 -0.39 0.18 0.10
CA LEU A 81 -1.29 -0.95 -0.17
C LEU A 81 -2.48 -0.42 -0.97
N PHE A 82 -2.56 -0.78 -2.24
CA PHE A 82 -3.63 -0.36 -3.14
C PHE A 82 -4.20 -1.55 -3.89
N VAL A 83 -5.52 -1.52 -4.09
CA VAL A 83 -6.26 -2.53 -4.84
C VAL A 83 -7.10 -1.81 -5.88
N SER A 84 -7.05 -2.30 -7.11
CA SER A 84 -7.86 -1.82 -8.24
C SER A 84 -9.32 -1.69 -7.80
N PRO A 85 -9.99 -0.55 -8.04
CA PRO A 85 -11.36 -0.32 -7.60
C PRO A 85 -12.37 -1.40 -8.02
N GLU A 86 -12.13 -2.04 -9.17
CA GLU A 86 -12.99 -3.10 -9.73
C GLU A 86 -12.85 -4.44 -8.99
N HIS A 87 -11.76 -4.63 -8.23
CA HIS A 87 -11.42 -5.87 -7.53
C HIS A 87 -11.33 -5.69 -6.00
N GLN A 88 -11.82 -4.56 -5.48
CA GLN A 88 -11.96 -4.36 -4.04
C GLN A 88 -12.98 -5.34 -3.44
N LYS A 89 -12.82 -5.67 -2.15
CA LYS A 89 -13.67 -6.62 -1.39
C LYS A 89 -13.64 -8.08 -1.88
N GLN A 90 -12.70 -8.44 -2.75
CA GLN A 90 -12.49 -9.81 -3.22
C GLN A 90 -11.31 -10.53 -2.53
N GLY A 91 -10.80 -9.97 -1.43
CA GLY A 91 -9.70 -10.57 -0.67
C GLY A 91 -8.28 -10.25 -1.18
N VAL A 92 -8.14 -9.47 -2.27
CA VAL A 92 -6.84 -9.07 -2.85
C VAL A 92 -5.94 -8.39 -1.81
N GLY A 93 -6.44 -7.36 -1.11
CA GLY A 93 -5.65 -6.62 -0.12
C GLY A 93 -5.19 -7.49 1.06
N ARG A 94 -6.05 -8.42 1.51
CA ARG A 94 -5.69 -9.37 2.56
C ARG A 94 -4.63 -10.36 2.08
N SER A 95 -4.74 -10.83 0.84
CA SER A 95 -3.80 -11.78 0.25
C SER A 95 -2.42 -11.14 0.09
N LEU A 96 -2.36 -9.90 -0.42
CA LEU A 96 -1.12 -9.11 -0.49
C LEU A 96 -0.49 -8.92 0.89
N LEU A 97 -1.30 -8.54 1.89
CA LEU A 97 -0.83 -8.36 3.26
C LEU A 97 -0.26 -9.66 3.84
N LEU A 98 -0.95 -10.80 3.69
CA LEU A 98 -0.46 -12.08 4.19
C LEU A 98 0.83 -12.51 3.48
N SER A 99 0.94 -12.28 2.17
CA SER A 99 2.14 -12.63 1.40
C SER A 99 3.33 -11.75 1.75
N ILE A 100 3.14 -10.45 2.04
CA ILE A 100 4.27 -9.58 2.39
C ILE A 100 4.83 -9.89 3.79
N MET A 101 4.05 -10.53 4.67
CA MET A 101 4.50 -10.87 6.03
C MET A 101 5.75 -11.75 6.05
N SER A 102 5.96 -12.62 5.05
CA SER A 102 7.18 -13.44 4.97
C SER A 102 8.46 -12.65 4.69
N PHE A 103 8.33 -11.38 4.30
CA PHE A 103 9.44 -10.45 4.07
C PHE A 103 9.73 -9.57 5.28
N THR A 104 8.96 -9.72 6.36
CA THR A 104 9.13 -8.90 7.55
C THR A 104 10.36 -9.34 8.35
N THR A 105 11.07 -8.36 8.91
CA THR A 105 12.27 -8.54 9.75
C THR A 105 12.04 -8.09 11.19
N SER A 106 10.79 -7.74 11.52
CA SER A 106 10.36 -7.13 12.77
C SER A 106 9.11 -7.85 13.29
N ASP A 107 8.98 -7.92 14.61
CA ASP A 107 7.79 -8.49 15.27
C ASP A 107 6.58 -7.56 15.23
N THR A 108 6.78 -6.33 14.74
CA THR A 108 5.72 -5.35 14.54
C THR A 108 5.76 -4.82 13.12
N ILE A 109 4.60 -4.83 12.45
CA ILE A 109 4.36 -4.10 11.20
C ILE A 109 3.67 -2.79 11.53
N THR A 110 4.07 -1.71 10.86
CA THR A 110 3.44 -0.38 11.00
C THR A 110 2.88 0.10 9.68
N VAL A 111 1.88 0.97 9.73
CA VAL A 111 1.32 1.65 8.56
C VAL A 111 0.83 3.04 8.93
N SER A 112 0.99 3.98 8.00
CA SER A 112 0.33 5.28 8.03
C SER A 112 -0.94 5.20 7.19
N ALA A 113 -2.03 4.69 7.77
CA ALA A 113 -3.25 4.38 7.03
C ALA A 113 -3.98 5.66 6.62
N SER A 114 -4.43 5.76 5.36
CA SER A 114 -5.38 6.82 4.99
C SER A 114 -6.65 6.70 5.84
N LEU A 115 -7.32 7.81 6.14
CA LEU A 115 -8.52 7.78 7.00
C LEU A 115 -9.61 6.85 6.47
N THR A 116 -9.71 6.71 5.14
CA THR A 116 -10.67 5.83 4.48
C THR A 116 -10.29 4.36 4.52
N SER A 117 -9.04 4.01 4.84
CA SER A 117 -8.54 2.64 4.95
C SER A 117 -8.44 2.10 6.38
N VAL A 118 -8.63 2.94 7.41
CA VAL A 118 -8.52 2.55 8.83
C VAL A 118 -9.36 1.30 9.14
N ASN A 119 -10.63 1.27 8.73
CA ASN A 119 -11.52 0.12 8.96
C ASN A 119 -11.03 -1.17 8.27
N ALA A 120 -10.36 -1.05 7.11
CA ALA A 120 -9.78 -2.22 6.46
C ALA A 120 -8.61 -2.77 7.27
N TYR A 121 -7.71 -1.92 7.74
CA TYR A 121 -6.58 -2.33 8.59
C TYR A 121 -7.04 -2.90 9.94
N LEU A 122 -8.08 -2.33 10.57
CA LEU A 122 -8.70 -2.91 11.76
C LEU A 122 -9.18 -4.35 11.50
N SER A 123 -9.79 -4.62 10.34
CA SER A 123 -10.22 -5.97 9.96
C SER A 123 -9.07 -6.95 9.72
N PHE A 124 -7.86 -6.43 9.47
CA PHE A 124 -6.63 -7.21 9.35
C PHE A 124 -5.93 -7.43 10.69
N GLY A 125 -6.48 -6.91 11.79
CA GLY A 125 -5.93 -7.03 13.14
C GLY A 125 -4.96 -5.91 13.53
N PHE A 126 -4.79 -4.88 12.69
CA PHE A 126 -4.04 -3.69 13.12
C PHE A 126 -4.80 -2.95 14.21
N VAL A 127 -4.06 -2.29 15.10
CA VAL A 127 -4.59 -1.40 16.13
C VAL A 127 -4.07 0.02 15.91
N LEU A 128 -4.82 1.01 16.38
CA LEU A 128 -4.38 2.40 16.35
C LEU A 128 -3.14 2.56 17.25
N SER A 129 -2.11 3.24 16.73
CA SER A 129 -0.88 3.54 17.47
C SER A 129 -0.64 5.04 17.66
N GLY A 130 -1.52 5.89 17.14
CA GLY A 130 -1.46 7.34 17.28
C GLY A 130 -2.74 8.05 16.82
N GLY A 131 -2.76 9.37 17.02
CA GLY A 131 -3.81 10.24 16.54
C GLY A 131 -3.71 10.52 15.03
N ILE A 132 -4.78 11.07 14.46
CA ILE A 132 -4.77 11.55 13.07
C ILE A 132 -3.68 12.60 12.91
N SER A 133 -2.85 12.43 11.89
CA SER A 133 -1.71 13.28 11.57
C SER A 133 -1.74 13.66 10.08
N GLU A 134 -0.96 14.67 9.72
CA GLU A 134 -0.80 15.11 8.34
C GLU A 134 0.67 15.35 8.04
N ALA A 135 1.12 14.88 6.87
CA ALA A 135 2.44 15.17 6.35
C ALA A 135 2.35 15.39 4.84
N SER A 136 2.95 16.48 4.34
CA SER A 136 2.94 16.82 2.91
C SER A 136 1.53 16.82 2.27
N GLY A 137 0.53 17.27 3.02
CA GLY A 137 -0.87 17.30 2.57
C GLY A 137 -1.58 15.93 2.57
N LEU A 138 -0.93 14.86 3.02
CA LEU A 138 -1.52 13.53 3.19
C LEU A 138 -1.95 13.33 4.64
N ARG A 139 -3.26 13.12 4.85
CA ARG A 139 -3.84 12.81 6.16
C ARG A 139 -3.86 11.31 6.39
N PHE A 140 -3.33 10.88 7.53
CA PHE A 140 -3.23 9.47 7.89
C PHE A 140 -3.43 9.25 9.39
N GLN A 141 -3.66 8.01 9.76
CA GLN A 141 -3.69 7.56 11.14
C GLN A 141 -2.66 6.43 11.32
N PRO A 142 -1.68 6.59 12.21
CA PRO A 142 -0.72 5.53 12.52
C PRO A 142 -1.42 4.29 13.09
N MET A 143 -1.08 3.13 12.55
CA MET A 143 -1.54 1.84 13.03
C MET A 143 -0.38 0.85 13.08
N LYS A 144 -0.52 -0.18 13.91
CA LYS A 144 0.46 -1.27 14.02
C LYS A 144 -0.21 -2.63 14.16
N LEU A 145 0.47 -3.67 13.70
CA LEU A 145 0.11 -5.07 13.86
C LEU A 145 1.28 -5.79 14.52
N GLU A 146 1.03 -6.44 15.66
CA GLU A 146 2.01 -7.34 16.26
C GLU A 146 1.92 -8.71 15.57
N LEU A 147 3.05 -9.22 15.10
CA LEU A 147 3.17 -10.54 14.53
C LEU A 147 3.43 -11.52 15.67
N ASN A 148 2.44 -12.34 15.99
CA ASN A 148 2.64 -13.43 16.94
C ASN A 148 3.61 -14.43 16.30
N LYS A 149 4.85 -14.48 16.78
CA LYS A 149 5.75 -15.61 16.55
C LYS A 149 5.18 -16.81 17.30
N GLY A 150 4.34 -17.58 16.61
CA GLY A 150 4.01 -18.95 17.00
C GLY A 150 5.20 -19.87 16.77
#